data_AF-A0A966BT82-F1
#
_entry.id   AF-A0A966BT82-F1
#
_cell.length_a   1.000
_cell.length_b   1.000
_cell.length_c   1.000
_cell.angle_alpha   90.00
_cell.angle_beta   90.00
_cell.angle_gamma   90.00
#
_symmetry.space_group_name_H-M   'P 1'
#
loop_
_entity.id
_entity.type
_entity.pdbx_description
1 polymer ?
#
loop_
_entity_poly.entity_id
_entity_poly.type
_entity_poly.pdbx_seq_one_letter_code
_entity_poly.pdbx_strand_id
1 'polypeptide(L)' 'MSFRCITLGSLLGLAGCVSIPANLDGEYSEAFQPSQATERSIGARIRWGGVVIETRPEQTQTCIEILAQPLDSSARP' A
#
# COMPACT_ATOMS: atom_id res chain seq x y z
N MET A 1 21.23 -42.04 26.70
CA MET A 1 21.24 -41.60 25.29
C MET A 1 19.82 -41.23 24.86
N SER A 2 19.21 -40.14 25.39
CA SER A 2 17.83 -39.80 24.98
C SER A 2 17.34 -38.37 25.24
N PHE A 3 18.04 -37.53 26.02
CA PHE A 3 17.56 -36.19 26.37
C PHE A 3 18.14 -35.04 25.53
N ARG A 4 19.22 -35.27 24.76
CA ARG A 4 19.90 -34.21 23.97
C ARG A 4 19.28 -33.93 22.59
N CYS A 5 18.41 -34.81 22.09
CA CYS A 5 17.77 -34.62 20.78
C CYS A 5 16.50 -33.79 20.85
N ILE A 6 15.85 -33.70 22.02
CA ILE A 6 14.55 -33.02 22.16
C ILE A 6 14.71 -31.50 22.09
N THR A 7 15.84 -30.95 22.54
CA THR A 7 16.08 -29.49 22.56
C THR A 7 16.33 -28.87 21.18
N LEU A 8 16.68 -29.65 20.15
CA LEU A 8 16.97 -29.11 18.82
C LEU A 8 15.72 -28.95 17.93
N GLY A 9 14.63 -29.68 18.23
CA GLY A 9 13.40 -29.65 17.42
C GLY A 9 12.53 -28.41 17.64
N SER A 10 12.70 -27.72 18.77
CA SER A 10 11.79 -26.64 19.17
C SER A 10 12.01 -25.31 18.44
N LEU A 11 13.13 -25.13 17.72
CA LEU A 11 13.39 -23.91 16.95
C LEU A 11 12.80 -23.91 15.53
N LEU A 12 12.42 -25.07 14.97
CA LEU A 12 11.90 -25.14 13.59
C LEU A 12 10.42 -24.74 13.46
N GLY A 13 9.69 -24.56 14.58
CA GLY A 13 8.27 -24.20 14.57
C GLY A 13 7.96 -22.71 14.38
N LEU A 14 8.98 -21.84 14.28
CA LEU A 14 8.81 -20.38 14.20
C LEU A 14 8.90 -19.82 12.78
N ALA A 15 9.02 -20.68 11.75
CA ALA A 15 8.96 -20.24 10.36
C ALA A 15 7.51 -19.92 9.98
N GLY A 16 7.06 -18.69 10.26
CA GLY A 16 5.81 -18.17 9.72
C GLY A 16 5.93 -17.94 8.22
N CYS A 17 4.91 -18.32 7.44
CA CYS A 17 4.82 -17.95 6.03
C CYS A 17 4.67 -16.43 5.93
N VAL A 18 5.74 -15.72 5.56
CA VAL A 18 5.63 -14.34 5.08
C VAL A 18 5.41 -14.42 3.57
N SER A 19 4.17 -14.27 3.13
CA SER A 19 3.86 -14.06 1.71
C SER A 19 3.94 -12.57 1.41
N ILE A 20 4.75 -12.21 0.41
CA ILE A 20 4.74 -10.85 -0.13
C ILE A 20 3.46 -10.74 -0.98
N PRO A 21 2.55 -9.80 -0.70
CA PRO A 21 1.37 -9.59 -1.52
C PRO A 21 1.78 -9.34 -2.97
N ALA A 22 0.98 -9.81 -3.92
CA ALA A 22 1.16 -9.41 -5.31
C ALA A 22 1.24 -7.88 -5.40
N ASN A 23 2.13 -7.37 -6.25
CA ASN A 23 2.20 -5.93 -6.48
C ASN A 23 0.81 -5.43 -6.89
N LEU A 24 0.45 -4.23 -6.42
CA LEU A 24 -0.75 -3.54 -6.88
C LEU A 24 -0.57 -3.30 -8.39
N ASP A 25 -1.28 -4.10 -9.18
CA ASP A 25 -1.12 -4.17 -10.63
C ASP A 25 -1.97 -3.10 -11.31
N GLY A 26 -1.47 -2.55 -12.41
CA GLY A 26 -2.16 -1.50 -13.18
C GLY A 26 -1.21 -0.60 -13.96
N GLU A 27 -1.62 -0.20 -15.16
CA GLU A 27 -0.94 0.83 -15.93
C GLU A 27 -1.32 2.22 -15.40
N TYR A 28 -0.34 2.91 -14.83
CA TYR A 28 -0.47 4.28 -14.33
C TYR A 28 0.58 5.16 -15.00
N SER A 29 0.27 6.44 -15.20
CA SER A 29 1.28 7.40 -15.64
C SER A 29 2.24 7.70 -14.48
N GLU A 30 3.49 7.24 -14.58
CA GLU A 30 4.54 7.49 -13.56
C GLU A 30 4.84 8.99 -13.37
N ALA A 31 4.58 9.79 -14.41
CA ALA A 31 4.87 11.22 -14.40
C ALA A 31 3.73 12.08 -13.82
N PHE A 32 2.53 11.53 -13.63
CA PHE A 32 1.38 12.33 -13.23
C PHE A 32 1.39 12.60 -11.72
N GLN A 33 1.63 13.86 -11.34
CA GLN A 33 1.57 14.30 -9.95
C GLN A 33 0.22 14.97 -9.66
N PRO A 34 -0.39 14.77 -8.48
CA PRO A 34 -1.67 15.41 -8.13
C PRO A 34 -1.65 16.93 -8.27
N SER A 35 -0.51 17.58 -8.03
CA SER A 35 -0.31 19.03 -8.21
C SER A 35 -0.46 19.51 -9.66
N GLN A 36 -0.40 18.61 -10.64
CA GLN A 36 -0.54 18.91 -12.06
C GLN A 36 -1.96 18.63 -12.57
N ALA A 37 -2.86 18.16 -11.70
CA ALA A 37 -4.22 17.84 -12.08
C ALA A 37 -4.98 19.10 -12.54
N THR A 38 -5.70 18.95 -13.64
CA THR A 38 -6.61 19.96 -14.17
C THR A 38 -7.98 19.32 -14.40
N GLU A 39 -8.97 20.08 -14.84
CA GLU A 39 -10.28 19.51 -15.23
C GLU A 39 -10.17 18.44 -16.33
N ARG A 40 -9.14 18.49 -17.18
CA ARG A 40 -8.89 17.46 -18.21
C ARG A 40 -8.36 16.14 -17.63
N SER A 41 -7.94 16.13 -16.37
CA SER A 41 -7.41 14.94 -15.70
C SER A 41 -8.51 14.06 -15.11
N ILE A 42 -9.78 14.49 -15.18
CA ILE A 42 -10.92 13.70 -14.70
C ILE A 42 -10.97 12.36 -15.46
N GLY A 43 -11.01 11.25 -14.71
CA GLY A 43 -11.00 9.89 -15.25
C GLY A 43 -9.60 9.31 -15.51
N ALA A 44 -8.53 10.07 -15.28
CA ALA A 44 -7.17 9.54 -15.37
C ALA A 44 -6.91 8.45 -14.33
N ARG A 45 -6.23 7.37 -14.73
CA ARG A 45 -5.71 6.36 -13.80
C ARG A 45 -4.39 6.83 -13.22
N ILE A 46 -4.35 6.99 -11.90
CA ILE A 46 -3.18 7.51 -11.19
C ILE A 46 -2.79 6.58 -10.05
N ARG A 47 -1.49 6.54 -9.75
CA ARG A 47 -0.95 5.96 -8.53
C ARG A 47 -0.35 7.09 -7.72
N TRP A 48 -0.84 7.27 -6.50
CA TRP A 48 -0.45 8.38 -5.64
C TRP A 48 -0.56 7.96 -4.18
N GLY A 49 0.06 8.75 -3.30
CA GLY A 49 0.00 8.56 -1.86
C GLY A 49 -0.28 9.86 -1.12
N GLY A 50 -0.36 9.76 0.20
CA GLY A 50 -0.63 10.89 1.08
C GLY A 50 -1.24 10.47 2.40
N VAL A 51 -1.72 11.44 3.14
CA VAL A 51 -2.42 11.25 4.42
C VAL A 51 -3.86 11.70 4.28
N VAL A 52 -4.81 10.85 4.68
CA VAL A 52 -6.22 11.24 4.79
C VAL A 52 -6.34 12.26 5.91
N ILE A 53 -6.74 13.48 5.56
CA ILE A 53 -6.93 14.57 6.53
C ILE A 53 -8.40 14.77 6.88
N GLU A 54 -9.32 14.35 6.00
CA GLU A 54 -10.75 14.38 6.27
C GLU A 54 -11.49 13.28 5.51
N THR A 55 -12.53 12.73 6.13
CA THR A 55 -13.46 11.78 5.50
C THR A 55 -14.88 12.22 5.81
N ARG A 56 -15.66 12.53 4.77
CA ARG A 56 -17.08 12.88 4.86
C ARG A 56 -17.92 11.85 4.11
N PRO A 57 -18.50 10.86 4.81
CA PRO A 57 -19.44 9.94 4.21
C PRO A 57 -20.79 10.65 3.96
N GLU A 58 -21.32 10.47 2.76
CA GLU A 58 -22.63 10.94 2.31
C GLU A 58 -23.50 9.73 1.93
N GLN A 59 -24.77 9.95 1.58
CA GLN A 59 -25.69 8.85 1.28
C GLN A 59 -25.29 8.02 0.05
N THR A 60 -24.70 8.65 -0.97
CA THR A 60 -24.37 8.02 -2.26
C THR A 60 -22.88 8.02 -2.60
N GLN A 61 -22.06 8.67 -1.77
CA GLN A 61 -20.63 8.84 -2.02
C GLN A 61 -19.87 9.03 -0.70
N THR A 62 -18.55 8.91 -0.75
CA THR A 62 -17.67 9.31 0.36
C THR A 62 -16.65 10.29 -0.19
N CYS A 63 -16.65 11.50 0.35
CA CYS A 63 -15.65 12.50 0.03
C CYS A 63 -14.44 12.28 0.95
N ILE A 64 -13.26 12.08 0.36
CA ILE A 64 -12.02 11.91 1.10
C ILE A 64 -11.07 13.03 0.70
N GLU A 65 -10.59 13.79 1.68
CA GLU A 65 -9.56 14.80 1.48
C GLU A 65 -8.20 14.22 1.89
N ILE A 66 -7.23 14.33 0.99
CA ILE A 66 -5.91 13.73 1.15
C ILE A 66 -4.85 14.80 0.92
N LEU A 67 -3.95 14.94 1.89
CA LEU A 67 -2.72 15.70 1.71
C LEU A 67 -1.77 14.88 0.86
N ALA A 68 -1.64 15.23 -0.42
CA ALA A 68 -0.84 14.50 -1.39
C ALA A 68 0.65 14.47 -1.01
N GLN A 69 1.28 13.30 -1.16
CA GLN A 69 2.71 13.10 -0.97
C GLN A 69 3.31 12.34 -2.15
N PRO A 70 4.54 12.68 -2.58
CA PRO A 70 5.22 11.94 -3.63
C PRO A 70 5.48 10.50 -3.16
N LEU A 71 5.38 9.55 -4.08
CA LEU A 71 5.72 8.16 -3.80
C LEU A 71 7.23 7.95 -3.94
N ASP A 72 7.83 7.17 -3.04
CA ASP A 72 9.21 6.73 -3.16
C ASP A 72 9.38 5.58 -4.19
N SER A 73 10.61 5.07 -4.34
CA SER A 73 10.92 3.97 -5.26
C SER A 73 10.23 2.64 -4.90
N SER A 74 9.74 2.50 -3.67
CA SER A 74 8.93 1.36 -3.21
C SER A 74 7.43 1.63 -3.28
N ALA A 75 7.06 2.78 -3.87
CA ALA A 75 5.71 3.30 -3.98
C ALA A 75 5.01 3.50 -2.63
N ARG A 76 5.76 3.93 -1.62
CA ARG A 76 5.24 4.40 -0.33
C ARG A 76 5.18 5.93 -0.32
N PRO A 77 4.08 6.52 0.19
CA PRO A 77 4.03 7.95 0.48
C PRO A 77 4.98 8.37 1.61
#